data_AF-A0A4Z1GMW9-F1
#
_entry.id   AF-A0A4Z1GMW9-F1
#
_cell.length_a   1.000
_cell.length_b   1.000
_cell.length_c   1.000
_cell.angle_alpha   90.00
_cell.angle_beta   90.00
_cell.angle_gamma   90.00
#
_symmetry.space_group_name_H-M   'P 1'
#
loop_
_entity.id
_entity.type
_entity.pdbx_description
1 polymer ?
#
loop_
_entity_poly.entity_id
_entity_poly.type
_entity_poly.pdbx_seq_one_letter_code
_entity_poly.pdbx_strand_id
1 'polypeptide(L)'
;MSAPGPPTKPFKYIEELPLHWEIVSGHPIDEKLSNMRAALKSGADPNALDKVRCAEQSMGQPLHYATDTLHFDFMPRYENLPIVKLLLEFGADPRMDGTAGLRESPLEDVERIVRTNYPKLGERDMEFFKAALIVMKEKARELEVNETKKVASWTSSCQFLLKIAIYPTIALGQTESPINTVKKKSMTLRPL
;
A
#
# COMPACT_ATOMS: atom_id res chain seq x y z
N MET A 1 -37.84 -25.50 -28.47
CA MET A 1 -37.07 -25.07 -27.28
C MET A 1 -36.08 -24.02 -27.76
N SER A 2 -36.34 -22.74 -27.50
CA SER A 2 -35.44 -21.65 -27.92
C SER A 2 -34.15 -21.71 -27.10
N ALA A 3 -33.01 -21.57 -27.78
CA ALA A 3 -31.71 -21.51 -27.12
C ALA A 3 -31.68 -20.33 -26.12
N PRO A 4 -31.04 -20.49 -24.95
CA PRO A 4 -30.82 -19.36 -24.05
C PRO A 4 -30.06 -18.27 -24.82
N GLY A 5 -30.62 -17.05 -24.80
CA GLY A 5 -29.97 -15.88 -25.40
C GLY A 5 -28.58 -15.64 -24.78
N PRO A 6 -27.74 -14.80 -25.42
CA PRO A 6 -26.40 -14.51 -24.92
C PRO A 6 -26.48 -14.05 -23.45
N PRO A 7 -25.56 -14.50 -22.59
CA PRO A 7 -25.59 -14.18 -21.17
C PRO A 7 -25.67 -12.66 -20.97
N THR A 8 -26.70 -12.21 -20.26
CA THR A 8 -26.89 -10.81 -19.89
C THR A 8 -25.66 -10.31 -19.13
N LYS A 9 -24.91 -9.38 -19.74
CA LYS A 9 -23.78 -8.58 -19.21
C LYS A 9 -23.07 -9.19 -17.98
N PRO A 10 -21.97 -9.96 -18.14
CA PRO A 10 -21.25 -10.57 -17.02
C PRO A 10 -20.56 -9.56 -16.05
N PHE A 11 -20.70 -8.25 -16.28
CA PHE A 11 -19.90 -7.20 -15.64
C PHE A 11 -20.68 -6.17 -14.83
N LYS A 12 -21.97 -6.41 -14.53
CA LYS A 12 -22.81 -5.41 -13.84
C LYS A 12 -22.22 -4.86 -12.53
N TYR A 13 -21.38 -5.65 -11.84
CA TYR A 13 -20.78 -5.29 -10.56
C TYR A 13 -19.49 -4.46 -10.67
N ILE A 14 -18.83 -4.43 -11.84
CA ILE A 14 -17.61 -3.65 -12.05
C ILE A 14 -17.87 -2.31 -12.75
N GLU A 15 -19.02 -2.14 -13.42
CA GLU A 15 -19.42 -0.86 -14.06
C GLU A 15 -19.48 0.32 -13.07
N GLU A 16 -19.77 0.05 -11.78
CA GLU A 16 -19.80 1.07 -10.72
C GLU A 16 -18.40 1.42 -10.17
N LEU A 17 -17.36 0.75 -10.67
CA LEU A 17 -15.97 0.91 -10.25
C LEU A 17 -15.15 1.44 -11.42
N PRO A 18 -15.05 2.76 -11.60
CA PRO A 18 -14.46 3.35 -12.81
C PRO A 18 -13.02 2.90 -13.03
N LEU A 19 -12.25 2.65 -11.96
CA LEU A 19 -10.86 2.18 -12.08
C LEU A 19 -10.75 0.73 -12.54
N HIS A 20 -11.74 -0.10 -12.25
CA HIS A 20 -11.77 -1.51 -12.63
C HIS A 20 -12.39 -1.68 -14.02
N TRP A 21 -13.51 -1.01 -14.27
CA TRP A 21 -14.22 -1.04 -15.55
C TRP A 21 -13.37 -0.53 -16.71
N GLU A 22 -12.70 0.62 -16.56
CA GLU A 22 -11.97 1.22 -17.68
C GLU A 22 -10.81 0.36 -18.18
N ILE A 23 -10.25 -0.50 -17.33
CA ILE A 23 -9.20 -1.43 -17.75
C ILE A 23 -9.74 -2.43 -18.78
N VAL A 24 -10.95 -2.94 -18.51
CA VAL A 24 -11.60 -3.99 -19.30
C VAL A 24 -12.65 -3.43 -20.28
N SER A 25 -12.76 -2.11 -20.38
CA SER A 25 -13.64 -1.45 -21.33
C SER A 25 -13.04 -1.53 -22.73
N GLY A 26 -13.90 -1.53 -23.76
CA GLY A 26 -13.47 -1.43 -25.15
C GLY A 26 -13.02 -0.03 -25.59
N HIS A 27 -12.84 0.90 -24.64
CA HIS A 27 -12.47 2.28 -24.96
C HIS A 27 -11.01 2.39 -25.47
N PRO A 28 -10.69 3.38 -26.31
CA PRO A 28 -9.31 3.70 -26.65
C PRO A 28 -8.47 4.04 -25.41
N ILE A 29 -7.17 3.76 -25.44
CA ILE A 29 -6.27 3.98 -24.30
C ILE A 29 -6.30 5.42 -23.76
N ASP A 30 -6.41 6.41 -24.65
CA ASP A 30 -6.48 7.83 -24.26
C ASP A 30 -7.75 8.15 -23.46
N GLU A 31 -8.88 7.56 -23.86
CA GLU A 31 -10.16 7.72 -23.17
C GLU A 31 -10.14 7.02 -21.80
N LYS A 32 -9.60 5.79 -21.75
CA LYS A 32 -9.38 5.07 -20.48
C LYS A 32 -8.56 5.91 -19.50
N LEU A 33 -7.43 6.44 -19.96
CA LEU A 33 -6.56 7.28 -19.13
C LEU A 33 -7.25 8.57 -18.69
N SER A 34 -8.03 9.21 -19.56
CA SER A 34 -8.79 10.40 -19.22
C SER A 34 -9.82 10.11 -18.11
N ASN A 35 -10.62 9.05 -18.28
CA ASN A 35 -11.67 8.65 -17.35
C ASN A 35 -11.07 8.23 -15.99
N MET A 36 -10.01 7.43 -15.99
CA MET A 36 -9.32 7.01 -14.77
C MET A 36 -8.68 8.20 -14.05
N ARG A 37 -8.04 9.14 -14.77
CA ARG A 37 -7.51 10.37 -14.16
C ARG A 37 -8.61 11.21 -13.53
N ALA A 38 -9.78 11.33 -14.17
CA ALA A 38 -10.92 12.04 -13.61
C ALA A 38 -11.41 11.36 -12.32
N ALA A 39 -11.57 10.03 -12.33
CA ALA A 39 -11.97 9.26 -11.17
C ALA A 39 -10.97 9.41 -10.00
N LEU A 40 -9.68 9.23 -10.25
CA LEU A 40 -8.62 9.39 -9.24
C LEU A 40 -8.61 10.82 -8.65
N LYS A 41 -8.76 11.85 -9.49
CA LYS A 41 -8.86 13.25 -9.03
C LYS A 41 -10.12 13.53 -8.21
N SER A 42 -11.20 12.79 -8.45
CA SER A 42 -12.42 12.86 -7.62
C SER A 42 -12.33 12.08 -6.30
N GLY A 43 -11.19 11.43 -6.03
CA GLY A 43 -10.95 10.69 -4.80
C GLY A 43 -11.24 9.19 -4.89
N ALA A 44 -11.34 8.62 -6.10
CA ALA A 44 -11.36 7.16 -6.24
C ALA A 44 -10.06 6.57 -5.69
N ASP A 45 -10.18 5.57 -4.81
CA ASP A 45 -9.03 4.90 -4.21
C ASP A 45 -8.42 3.89 -5.20
N PRO A 46 -7.14 4.06 -5.60
CA PRO A 46 -6.46 3.14 -6.52
C PRO A 46 -6.21 1.75 -5.92
N ASN A 47 -6.38 1.58 -4.60
CA ASN A 47 -6.25 0.30 -3.89
C ASN A 47 -7.62 -0.31 -3.53
N ALA A 48 -8.73 0.31 -3.96
CA ALA A 48 -10.07 -0.20 -3.69
C ALA A 48 -10.23 -1.61 -4.27
N LEU A 49 -10.67 -2.55 -3.46
CA LEU A 49 -11.06 -3.87 -3.94
C LEU A 49 -12.35 -3.78 -4.76
N ASP A 50 -12.50 -4.69 -5.72
CA ASP A 50 -13.77 -4.84 -6.41
C ASP A 50 -14.90 -5.25 -5.45
N LYS A 51 -16.13 -4.94 -5.84
CA LYS A 51 -17.34 -5.15 -5.03
C LYS A 51 -18.14 -6.34 -5.53
N VAL A 52 -17.47 -7.42 -5.92
CA VAL A 52 -18.17 -8.65 -6.27
C VAL A 52 -18.65 -9.38 -5.01
N ARG A 53 -19.81 -10.02 -5.15
CA ARG A 53 -20.51 -10.68 -4.05
C ARG A 53 -19.77 -11.93 -3.53
N CYS A 54 -18.95 -12.54 -4.38
CA CYS A 54 -18.22 -13.77 -4.10
C CYS A 54 -16.73 -13.48 -4.17
N ALA A 55 -15.98 -13.87 -3.13
CA ALA A 55 -14.53 -13.64 -3.10
C ALA A 55 -13.81 -14.42 -4.21
N GLU A 56 -14.34 -15.56 -4.64
CA GLU A 56 -13.79 -16.32 -5.78
C GLU A 56 -14.00 -15.64 -7.14
N GLN A 57 -14.88 -14.64 -7.21
CA GLN A 57 -15.11 -13.82 -8.40
C GLN A 57 -14.35 -12.50 -8.34
N SER A 58 -13.73 -12.19 -7.19
CA SER A 58 -12.95 -10.99 -7.00
C SER A 58 -11.62 -11.13 -7.71
N MET A 59 -11.37 -10.18 -8.58
CA MET A 59 -10.10 -9.91 -9.20
C MET A 59 -9.23 -9.00 -8.32
N GLY A 60 -9.82 -8.29 -7.36
CA GLY A 60 -9.11 -7.49 -6.36
C GLY A 60 -9.02 -6.02 -6.74
N GLN A 61 -7.82 -5.45 -6.64
CA GLN A 61 -7.57 -4.02 -6.89
C GLN A 61 -7.50 -3.72 -8.39
N PRO A 62 -7.64 -2.45 -8.82
CA PRO A 62 -7.45 -2.05 -10.22
C PRO A 62 -6.14 -2.57 -10.83
N LEU A 63 -5.07 -2.60 -10.05
CA LEU A 63 -3.77 -3.09 -10.54
C LEU A 63 -3.79 -4.58 -10.92
N HIS A 64 -4.58 -5.40 -10.22
CA HIS A 64 -4.79 -6.81 -10.57
C HIS A 64 -5.55 -6.97 -11.90
N TYR A 65 -6.47 -6.05 -12.22
CA TYR A 65 -7.16 -6.05 -13.52
C TYR A 65 -6.19 -5.67 -14.64
N ALA A 66 -5.31 -4.70 -14.39
CA ALA A 66 -4.36 -4.22 -15.40
C ALA A 66 -3.36 -5.29 -15.84
N THR A 67 -3.06 -6.26 -14.97
CA THR A 67 -2.09 -7.34 -15.20
C THR A 67 -2.72 -8.73 -15.33
N ASP A 68 -4.05 -8.85 -15.36
CA ASP A 68 -4.72 -10.14 -15.39
C ASP A 68 -4.43 -10.93 -16.68
N THR A 69 -4.04 -12.20 -16.54
CA THR A 69 -3.79 -13.10 -17.67
C THR A 69 -4.89 -14.14 -17.88
N LEU A 70 -5.83 -14.30 -16.95
CA LEU A 70 -6.71 -15.47 -16.89
C LEU A 70 -8.16 -15.19 -17.30
N HIS A 71 -8.67 -13.99 -17.03
CA HIS A 71 -10.09 -13.67 -17.12
C HIS A 71 -10.41 -12.76 -18.31
N PHE A 72 -9.49 -11.89 -18.71
CA PHE A 72 -9.69 -10.90 -19.79
C PHE A 72 -8.79 -11.16 -21.01
N ASP A 73 -8.79 -12.39 -21.54
CA ASP A 73 -7.93 -12.79 -22.66
C ASP A 73 -8.32 -12.19 -24.02
N PHE A 74 -9.50 -11.56 -24.10
CA PHE A 74 -10.02 -10.96 -25.33
C PHE A 74 -9.55 -9.52 -25.59
N MET A 75 -8.72 -8.94 -24.71
CA MET A 75 -8.25 -7.56 -24.83
C MET A 75 -6.72 -7.46 -24.91
N PRO A 76 -6.18 -6.50 -25.69
CA PRO A 76 -4.74 -6.28 -25.80
C PRO A 76 -4.16 -5.71 -24.50
N ARG A 77 -3.74 -6.59 -23.59
CA ARG A 77 -3.17 -6.23 -22.28
C ARG A 77 -1.89 -5.41 -22.40
N TYR A 78 -1.12 -5.63 -23.47
CA TYR A 78 0.11 -4.89 -23.73
C TYR A 78 -0.10 -3.37 -23.85
N GLU A 79 -1.33 -2.91 -24.08
CA GLU A 79 -1.68 -1.48 -24.10
C GLU A 79 -1.91 -0.89 -22.70
N ASN A 80 -1.99 -1.71 -21.64
CA ASN A 80 -2.29 -1.26 -20.28
C ASN A 80 -1.08 -0.69 -19.53
N LEU A 81 0.14 -0.67 -20.11
CA LEU A 81 1.32 -0.14 -19.43
C LEU A 81 1.13 1.32 -18.93
N PRO A 82 0.53 2.24 -19.70
CA PRO A 82 0.20 3.58 -19.22
C PRO A 82 -0.78 3.57 -18.05
N ILE A 83 -1.72 2.61 -18.01
CA ILE A 83 -2.67 2.48 -16.90
C ILE A 83 -1.95 1.99 -15.63
N VAL A 84 -1.06 1.01 -15.74
CA VAL A 84 -0.21 0.56 -14.62
C VAL A 84 0.57 1.73 -14.04
N LYS A 85 1.23 2.53 -14.89
CA LYS A 85 1.96 3.72 -14.47
C LYS A 85 1.04 4.73 -13.78
N LEU A 86 -0.13 5.02 -14.36
CA LEU A 86 -1.11 5.94 -13.78
C LEU A 86 -1.56 5.50 -12.38
N LEU A 87 -1.89 4.22 -12.19
CA LEU A 87 -2.32 3.71 -10.90
C LEU A 87 -1.21 3.86 -9.85
N LEU A 88 0.04 3.50 -10.20
CA LEU A 88 1.19 3.65 -9.31
C LEU A 88 1.52 5.12 -9.00
N GLU A 89 1.35 6.03 -9.96
CA GLU A 89 1.48 7.49 -9.76
C GLU A 89 0.52 8.01 -8.69
N PHE A 90 -0.71 7.48 -8.66
CA PHE A 90 -1.74 7.87 -7.69
C PHE A 90 -1.70 7.07 -6.38
N GLY A 91 -0.70 6.20 -6.19
CA GLY A 91 -0.48 5.50 -4.92
C GLY A 91 -1.08 4.10 -4.84
N ALA A 92 -1.34 3.44 -5.98
CA ALA A 92 -1.54 1.99 -5.97
C ALA A 92 -0.31 1.29 -5.37
N ASP A 93 -0.52 0.37 -4.43
CA ASP A 93 0.53 -0.44 -3.85
C ASP A 93 0.58 -1.81 -4.54
N PRO A 94 1.64 -2.11 -5.32
CA PRO A 94 1.75 -3.36 -6.05
C PRO A 94 2.02 -4.58 -5.15
N ARG A 95 2.27 -4.38 -3.85
CA ARG A 95 2.53 -5.43 -2.86
C ARG A 95 1.25 -5.90 -2.16
N MET A 96 0.12 -5.22 -2.37
CA MET A 96 -1.12 -5.57 -1.71
C MET A 96 -1.78 -6.78 -2.37
N ASP A 97 -2.10 -7.78 -1.55
CA ASP A 97 -2.87 -8.94 -1.97
C ASP A 97 -4.29 -8.55 -2.40
N GLY A 98 -4.89 -9.39 -3.23
CA GLY A 98 -6.30 -9.29 -3.58
C GLY A 98 -7.23 -9.68 -2.43
N THR A 99 -8.53 -9.76 -2.74
CA THR A 99 -9.57 -10.04 -1.74
C THR A 99 -9.30 -11.32 -0.98
N ALA A 100 -9.29 -11.21 0.36
CA ALA A 100 -9.12 -12.31 1.32
C ALA A 100 -7.86 -13.17 1.13
N GLY A 101 -6.79 -12.63 0.52
CA GLY A 101 -5.55 -13.39 0.26
C GLY A 101 -5.73 -14.55 -0.73
N LEU A 102 -6.85 -14.60 -1.45
CA LEU A 102 -7.12 -15.60 -2.48
C LEU A 102 -6.35 -15.32 -3.76
N ARG A 103 -5.82 -14.10 -3.90
CA ARG A 103 -5.05 -13.65 -5.04
C ARG A 103 -3.74 -13.05 -4.55
N GLU A 104 -2.64 -13.57 -5.09
CA GLU A 104 -1.29 -13.04 -4.89
C GLU A 104 -1.22 -11.58 -5.33
N SER A 105 -0.30 -10.81 -4.74
CA SER A 105 -0.12 -9.41 -5.09
C SER A 105 0.16 -9.23 -6.60
N PRO A 106 -0.21 -8.08 -7.20
CA PRO A 106 0.06 -7.80 -8.61
C PRO A 106 1.55 -7.96 -8.96
N LEU A 107 2.44 -7.59 -8.03
CA LEU A 107 3.88 -7.75 -8.22
C LEU A 107 4.31 -9.21 -8.28
N GLU A 108 3.79 -10.07 -7.41
CA GLU A 108 4.10 -11.50 -7.38
C GLU A 108 3.55 -12.24 -8.60
N ASP A 109 2.31 -11.92 -9.02
CA ASP A 109 1.70 -12.48 -10.24
C ASP A 109 2.56 -12.18 -11.47
N VAL A 110 2.91 -10.90 -11.67
CA VAL A 110 3.76 -10.47 -12.77
C VAL A 110 5.15 -11.10 -12.69
N GLU A 111 5.75 -11.19 -11.50
CA GLU A 111 7.04 -11.85 -11.32
C GLU A 111 6.98 -13.34 -11.70
N ARG A 112 5.92 -14.05 -11.30
CA ARG A 112 5.69 -15.44 -11.66
C ARG A 112 5.51 -15.59 -13.17
N ILE A 113 4.73 -14.72 -13.83
CA ILE A 113 4.54 -14.73 -15.29
C ILE A 113 5.88 -14.55 -16.02
N VAL A 114 6.67 -13.54 -15.63
CA VAL A 114 7.97 -13.27 -16.24
C VAL A 114 8.96 -14.41 -16.01
N ARG A 115 9.02 -14.94 -14.78
CA ARG A 115 9.93 -16.03 -14.39
C ARG A 115 9.62 -17.33 -15.13
N THR A 116 8.34 -17.66 -15.26
CA THR A 116 7.90 -18.90 -15.92
C THR A 116 7.87 -18.79 -17.44
N ASN A 117 8.07 -17.58 -17.98
CA ASN A 117 7.91 -17.28 -19.40
C ASN A 117 6.58 -17.87 -19.92
N TYR A 118 5.47 -17.40 -19.33
CA TYR A 118 4.17 -18.07 -19.43
C TYR A 118 3.82 -18.45 -20.88
N PRO A 119 3.72 -19.75 -21.21
CA PRO A 119 3.82 -20.25 -22.58
C PRO A 119 2.64 -19.87 -23.48
N LYS A 120 1.55 -19.34 -22.91
CA LYS A 120 0.37 -18.87 -23.66
C LYS A 120 0.48 -17.40 -24.09
N LEU A 121 1.47 -16.65 -23.61
CA LEU A 121 1.64 -15.24 -23.94
C LEU A 121 2.50 -15.05 -25.18
N GLY A 122 2.10 -14.10 -26.03
CA GLY A 122 2.91 -13.65 -27.15
C GLY A 122 4.09 -12.79 -26.68
N GLU A 123 5.00 -12.51 -27.61
CA GLU A 123 6.18 -11.67 -27.36
C GLU A 123 5.80 -10.28 -26.82
N ARG A 124 4.81 -9.62 -27.43
CA ARG A 124 4.32 -8.30 -27.00
C ARG A 124 3.76 -8.29 -25.58
N ASP A 125 3.03 -9.33 -25.19
CA ASP A 125 2.52 -9.45 -23.83
C ASP A 125 3.67 -9.65 -22.83
N MET A 126 4.66 -10.47 -23.18
CA MET A 126 5.84 -10.68 -22.35
C MET A 126 6.69 -9.41 -22.19
N GLU A 127 6.82 -8.58 -23.24
CA GLU A 127 7.45 -7.26 -23.14
C GLU A 127 6.70 -6.34 -22.18
N PHE A 128 5.36 -6.34 -22.25
CA PHE A 128 4.52 -5.62 -21.31
C PHE A 128 4.76 -6.09 -19.86
N PHE A 129 4.74 -7.40 -19.58
CA PHE A 129 4.96 -7.90 -18.22
C PHE A 129 6.35 -7.59 -17.69
N LYS A 130 7.39 -7.66 -18.52
CA LYS A 130 8.75 -7.23 -18.14
C LYS A 130 8.79 -5.75 -17.80
N ALA A 131 8.15 -4.90 -18.61
CA ALA A 131 8.08 -3.47 -18.35
C ALA A 131 7.28 -3.15 -17.08
N ALA A 132 6.12 -3.79 -16.89
CA ALA A 132 5.29 -3.66 -15.70
C ALA A 132 6.06 -4.09 -14.43
N LEU A 133 6.80 -5.21 -14.48
CA LEU A 133 7.61 -5.70 -13.38
C LEU A 133 8.66 -4.67 -12.92
N ILE A 134 9.34 -4.02 -13.87
CA ILE A 134 10.35 -3.00 -13.56
C ILE A 134 9.71 -1.84 -12.81
N VAL A 135 8.60 -1.30 -13.33
CA VAL A 135 7.93 -0.13 -12.74
C VAL A 135 7.32 -0.48 -11.37
N MET A 136 6.72 -1.66 -11.21
CA MET A 136 6.17 -2.10 -9.93
C MET A 136 7.26 -2.33 -8.88
N LYS A 137 8.40 -2.93 -9.23
CA LYS A 137 9.54 -3.10 -8.30
C LYS A 137 10.16 -1.76 -7.90
N GLU A 138 10.24 -0.80 -8.80
CA GLU A 138 10.63 0.56 -8.45
C GLU A 138 9.66 1.16 -7.44
N LYS A 139 8.35 1.07 -7.70
CA LYS A 139 7.35 1.62 -6.81
C LYS A 139 7.33 0.96 -5.43
N ALA A 140 7.46 -0.37 -5.37
CA ALA A 140 7.54 -1.11 -4.11
C ALA A 140 8.71 -0.62 -3.24
N ARG A 141 9.90 -0.44 -3.83
CA ARG A 141 11.08 0.10 -3.13
C ARG A 141 10.88 1.53 -2.63
N GLU A 142 10.22 2.38 -3.43
CA GLU A 142 9.87 3.73 -2.98
C GLU A 142 8.96 3.70 -1.73
N LEU A 143 7.97 2.82 -1.71
CA LEU A 143 7.06 2.67 -0.58
C LEU A 143 7.79 2.20 0.68
N GLU A 144 8.67 1.20 0.58
CA GLU A 144 9.51 0.74 1.71
C GLU A 144 10.39 1.87 2.28
N VAL A 145 11.03 2.66 1.41
CA VAL A 145 11.84 3.81 1.83
C VAL A 145 10.98 4.87 2.52
N ASN A 146 9.74 5.08 2.06
CA ASN A 146 8.84 6.05 2.68
C ASN A 146 8.30 5.55 4.04
N GLU A 147 7.99 4.26 4.15
CA GLU A 147 7.59 3.61 5.41
C GLU A 147 8.70 3.72 6.46
N THR A 148 9.94 3.41 6.10
CA THR A 148 11.10 3.51 7.01
C THR A 148 11.36 4.94 7.48
N LYS A 149 11.25 5.94 6.59
CA LYS A 149 11.33 7.37 6.96
C LYS A 149 10.21 7.78 7.92
N LYS A 150 8.98 7.33 7.67
CA LYS A 150 7.83 7.61 8.53
C LYS A 150 8.05 7.04 9.93
N VAL A 151 8.50 5.79 10.04
CA VAL A 151 8.85 5.16 11.32
C VAL A 151 9.94 5.93 12.05
N ALA A 152 11.03 6.32 11.37
CA ALA A 152 12.13 7.10 11.98
C ALA A 152 11.68 8.48 12.50
N SER A 153 10.75 9.13 11.80
CA SER A 153 10.18 10.41 12.25
C SER A 153 9.31 10.26 13.50
N TRP A 154 8.50 9.18 13.56
CA TRP A 154 7.64 8.89 14.70
C TRP A 154 8.44 8.50 15.94
N THR A 155 9.47 7.67 15.80
CA THR A 155 10.35 7.29 16.92
C THR A 155 11.07 8.49 17.49
N SER A 156 11.54 9.42 16.65
CA SER A 156 12.15 10.69 17.09
C SER A 156 11.15 11.56 17.87
N SER A 157 9.91 11.67 17.38
CA SER A 157 8.86 12.46 18.03
C SER A 157 8.42 11.86 19.38
N CYS A 158 8.25 10.54 19.46
CA CYS A 158 7.93 9.84 20.70
C CYS A 158 9.07 9.94 21.73
N GLN A 159 10.34 9.86 21.29
CA GLN A 159 11.49 9.95 22.18
C GLN A 159 11.70 11.39 22.72
N PHE A 160 11.30 12.41 21.96
CA PHE A 160 11.24 13.79 22.44
C PHE A 160 10.16 13.99 23.50
N LEU A 161 8.96 13.44 23.28
CA LEU A 161 7.87 13.51 24.27
C LEU A 161 8.20 12.75 25.57
N LEU A 162 8.89 11.62 25.49
CA LEU A 162 9.34 10.88 26.68
C LEU A 162 10.36 11.68 27.51
N LYS A 163 11.26 12.45 26.87
CA LYS A 163 12.23 13.30 27.58
C LYS A 163 11.58 14.47 28.32
N ILE A 164 10.48 15.03 27.79
CA ILE A 164 9.71 16.09 28.45
C ILE A 164 8.96 15.54 29.67
N ALA A 165 8.44 14.32 29.60
CA ALA A 165 7.67 13.71 30.69
C ALA A 165 8.51 13.24 31.89
N ILE A 166 9.83 13.04 31.73
CA ILE A 166 10.72 12.52 32.80
C ILE A 166 11.39 13.65 33.60
N TYR A 167 11.30 14.92 33.18
CA TYR A 167 11.82 16.06 33.95
C TYR A 167 10.74 17.07 34.35
N PRO A 168 9.89 16.79 35.36
CA PRO A 168 9.34 17.86 36.17
C PRO A 168 10.28 18.12 37.36
N THR A 169 10.76 19.36 37.45
CA THR A 169 11.05 20.04 38.72
C THR A 169 12.35 19.72 39.46
N ILE A 170 13.45 20.35 39.05
CA ILE A 170 14.48 20.82 40.00
C ILE A 170 14.80 22.28 39.67
N ALA A 171 13.93 23.19 40.10
CA ALA A 171 14.23 24.63 40.14
C ALA A 171 13.35 25.30 41.20
N LEU A 172 13.56 24.97 42.47
CA LEU A 172 13.14 25.83 43.57
C LEU A 172 14.31 26.04 44.53
N GLY A 173 14.86 27.25 44.42
CA GLY A 173 15.52 28.05 45.46
C GLY A 173 16.26 27.32 46.58
N GLN A 174 17.59 27.32 46.49
CA GLN A 174 18.42 27.30 47.68
C GLN A 174 18.31 28.66 48.39
N THR A 175 17.66 28.68 49.55
CA THR A 175 17.90 29.71 50.58
C THR A 175 18.61 29.02 51.74
N GLU A 176 19.92 29.27 51.86
CA GLU A 176 20.71 28.85 53.00
C GLU A 176 20.25 29.60 54.25
N SER A 177 19.99 28.87 55.34
CA SER A 177 19.89 29.39 56.70
C SER A 177 20.86 28.62 57.58
N PRO A 178 21.77 29.28 58.33
CA PRO A 178 22.75 28.60 59.17
C PRO A 178 22.13 28.18 60.51
N ILE A 179 22.11 26.87 60.79
CA ILE A 179 21.69 26.32 62.09
C ILE A 179 22.88 26.28 63.04
N ASN A 180 22.69 26.96 64.16
CA ASN A 180 23.56 27.05 65.31
C ASN A 180 23.92 25.68 65.93
N THR A 181 25.20 25.59 66.28
CA THR A 181 25.86 24.72 67.26
C THR A 181 25.04 24.40 68.51
N VAL A 182 24.88 23.12 68.83
CA VAL A 182 24.74 22.63 70.22
C VAL A 182 25.56 21.35 70.44
N LYS A 183 26.51 21.47 71.37
CA LYS A 183 27.36 20.43 71.94
C LYS A 183 26.54 19.25 72.49
N LYS A 184 26.97 18.01 72.23
CA LYS A 184 26.80 16.90 73.18
C LYS A 184 28.11 16.16 73.42
N LYS A 185 28.43 16.13 74.71
CA LYS A 185 29.58 15.60 75.43
C LYS A 185 29.42 14.07 75.46
N SER A 186 30.38 13.31 74.91
CA SER A 186 30.49 11.87 75.11
C SER A 186 31.63 11.60 76.08
N MET A 187 31.30 10.90 77.17
CA MET A 187 32.10 10.69 78.36
C MET A 187 32.66 9.25 78.27
N THR A 188 33.94 9.12 77.93
CA THR A 188 34.67 7.85 77.96
C THR A 188 35.06 7.51 79.41
N LEU A 189 34.45 6.49 79.98
CA LEU A 189 34.95 5.78 81.15
C LEU A 189 35.88 4.65 80.69
N ARG A 190 37.08 4.62 81.29
CA ARG A 190 38.13 3.62 81.12
C ARG A 190 38.07 2.58 82.26
N PRO A 191 38.83 1.48 82.16
CA PRO A 191 38.37 0.12 82.45
C PRO A 191 38.80 -0.39 83.82
N LEU A 192 38.29 -1.55 84.20
CA LEU A 192 38.96 -2.59 84.98
C LEU A 192 38.65 -3.95 84.36
#